data_AF-A0AAD6X3Z5-F1
#
_entry.id   AF-A0AAD6X3Z5-F1
#
_cell.length_a   1.000
_cell.length_b   1.000
_cell.length_c   1.000
_cell.angle_alpha   90.00
_cell.angle_beta   90.00
_cell.angle_gamma   90.00
#
_symmetry.space_group_name_H-M   'P 1'
#
loop_
_entity.id
_entity.type
_entity.pdbx_description
1 polymer ?
#
loop_
_entity_poly.entity_id
_entity_poly.type
_entity_poly.pdbx_seq_one_letter_code
_entity_poly.pdbx_strand_id
1 'polypeptide(L)'
;MDASPPRYRRFSRPGPVPQPAADLPAYTRRNTLAQPLVRREPVEHLYPLADGKGRPWATLSLMSSAKSGKSIPTFHEKEHINGSFQLTAEKGDSIQSVTITVTGRIITGSAIDDTYVFLTQSLPLWSKSVSRSSGAATKLLGECVWPFSIPLPKAVSLKDFSHDVLFRLPETFLERHTRASVSYEISVLVSRGKLRVDSQIKTPFGYIPSTRPDPPSLLRQLAYRENSLLPGPEVDPAGWKTSSPAVIRGSIFKTRQAAVHCMLSLANPLSYTRGTVIPCRMTLESNDGQALDMFSNPTAPLVTLRRCVRFQNPATSSKRGADWVESFEDVCRAVWWPSADGTDAPYSRSLEGEIKLPKYLASSSSIGRFTVSYTVVVSPFETTGFTPSSSQPILVEPVTIATTHARDSPRPQAYAPPAYAPLPVPRQHHDFFAAQATPRQGR
;
A
#
# COMPACT_ATOMS: atom_id res chain seq x y z
N MET A 1 37.89 -51.65 19.95
CA MET A 1 37.85 -51.06 21.31
C MET A 1 38.96 -50.03 21.37
N ASP A 2 38.59 -48.79 21.71
CA ASP A 2 39.39 -47.57 21.91
C ASP A 2 40.44 -47.17 20.87
N ALA A 3 40.01 -46.33 19.92
CA ALA A 3 40.89 -45.46 19.16
C ALA A 3 40.64 -44.00 19.58
N SER A 4 41.55 -43.44 20.38
CA SER A 4 41.55 -42.03 20.73
C SER A 4 41.84 -41.15 19.50
N PRO A 5 41.20 -39.98 19.34
CA PRO A 5 41.47 -39.09 18.22
C PRO A 5 42.86 -38.43 18.34
N PRO A 6 43.49 -38.05 17.20
CA PRO A 6 44.87 -37.57 17.19
C PRO A 6 45.00 -36.20 17.87
N ARG A 7 46.03 -36.08 18.72
CA ARG A 7 46.47 -34.82 19.33
C ARG A 7 47.15 -33.94 18.28
N TYR A 8 46.50 -32.86 17.87
CA TYR A 8 47.18 -31.80 17.11
C TYR A 8 48.10 -30.99 18.04
N ARG A 9 49.42 -31.13 17.83
CA ARG A 9 50.44 -30.22 18.38
C ARG A 9 50.22 -28.82 17.77
N ARG A 10 49.82 -27.83 18.58
CA ARG A 10 49.94 -26.42 18.20
C ARG A 10 51.41 -26.05 18.17
N PHE A 11 51.95 -25.84 16.98
CA PHE A 11 53.16 -25.05 16.81
C PHE A 11 52.77 -23.57 16.95
N SER A 12 52.93 -23.01 18.15
CA SER A 12 52.87 -21.56 18.37
C SER A 12 54.19 -20.94 17.90
N ARG A 13 54.23 -20.46 16.66
CA ARG A 13 55.15 -19.37 16.29
C ARG A 13 54.52 -18.05 16.74
N PRO A 14 55.23 -17.16 17.45
CA PRO A 14 54.76 -15.80 17.66
C PRO A 14 54.84 -15.07 16.32
N GLY A 15 53.70 -14.97 15.63
CA GLY A 15 53.55 -14.04 14.51
C GLY A 15 53.40 -12.61 15.06
N PRO A 16 53.90 -11.59 14.36
CA PRO A 16 53.78 -10.20 14.79
C PRO A 16 52.31 -9.83 14.99
N VAL A 17 52.03 -9.17 16.12
CA VAL A 17 50.73 -8.61 16.50
C VAL A 17 50.23 -7.72 15.35
N PRO A 18 49.02 -7.92 14.81
CA PRO A 18 48.43 -6.95 13.90
C PRO A 18 48.18 -5.65 14.66
N GLN A 19 48.82 -4.58 14.21
CA GLN A 19 48.50 -3.22 14.64
C GLN A 19 47.00 -2.94 14.43
N PRO A 20 46.39 -2.08 15.26
CA PRO A 20 44.98 -1.72 15.10
C PRO A 20 44.81 -1.08 13.72
N ALA A 21 44.02 -1.73 12.87
CA ALA A 21 43.62 -1.18 11.58
C ALA A 21 42.78 0.07 11.83
N ALA A 22 43.46 1.21 11.87
CA ALA A 22 42.89 2.48 11.48
C ALA A 22 42.42 2.35 10.02
N ASP A 23 41.23 2.90 9.78
CA ASP A 23 40.67 3.18 8.45
C ASP A 23 40.37 1.95 7.57
N LEU A 24 39.40 1.15 8.02
CA LEU A 24 38.50 0.55 7.04
C LEU A 24 37.76 1.68 6.31
N PRO A 25 37.78 1.74 4.98
CA PRO A 25 37.08 2.80 4.25
C PRO A 25 35.61 2.79 4.65
N ALA A 26 35.06 3.97 4.92
CA ALA A 26 33.64 4.15 5.18
C ALA A 26 32.88 3.46 4.05
N TYR A 27 32.13 2.40 4.38
CA TYR A 27 31.26 1.72 3.43
C TYR A 27 30.22 2.73 2.97
N THR A 28 30.50 3.42 1.86
CA THR A 28 29.57 4.36 1.27
C THR A 28 28.39 3.52 0.83
N ARG A 29 27.23 3.68 1.50
CA ARG A 29 25.99 3.04 1.07
C ARG A 29 25.76 3.42 -0.37
N ARG A 30 25.96 2.46 -1.27
CA ARG A 30 25.47 2.54 -2.64
C ARG A 30 23.97 2.28 -2.61
N ASN A 31 23.21 3.20 -2.01
CA ASN A 31 21.76 3.14 -2.06
C ASN A 31 21.23 4.44 -2.67
N THR A 32 20.61 4.26 -3.84
CA THR A 32 19.86 5.26 -4.59
C THR A 32 20.64 6.49 -5.07
N LEU A 33 21.61 6.28 -5.98
CA LEU A 33 21.68 7.21 -7.11
C LEU A 33 20.26 7.22 -7.71
N ALA A 34 19.61 8.38 -7.69
CA ALA A 34 18.34 8.60 -8.34
C ALA A 34 18.50 8.17 -9.80
N GLN A 35 18.11 6.93 -10.12
CA GLN A 35 18.02 6.52 -11.50
C GLN A 35 17.08 7.52 -12.17
N PRO A 36 17.48 8.11 -13.31
CA PRO A 36 16.57 8.96 -14.06
C PRO A 36 15.27 8.17 -14.25
N LEU A 37 14.14 8.83 -14.03
CA LEU A 37 12.82 8.28 -14.35
C LEU A 37 12.81 8.00 -15.84
N VAL A 38 13.26 6.81 -16.24
CA VAL A 38 13.01 6.29 -17.58
C VAL A 38 11.50 6.16 -17.62
N ARG A 39 10.86 7.10 -18.30
CA ARG A 39 9.41 7.08 -18.53
C ARG A 39 9.16 5.77 -19.25
N ARG A 40 8.56 4.81 -18.54
CA ARG A 40 8.22 3.52 -19.11
C ARG A 40 7.29 3.77 -20.28
N GLU A 41 7.59 3.17 -21.41
CA GLU A 41 6.69 3.18 -22.55
C GLU A 41 5.37 2.53 -22.13
N PRO A 42 4.21 3.09 -22.55
CA PRO A 42 2.93 2.47 -22.29
C PRO A 42 2.89 1.03 -22.81
N VAL A 43 2.29 0.14 -22.03
CA VAL A 43 2.11 -1.27 -22.37
C VAL A 43 0.76 -1.46 -23.02
N GLU A 44 0.73 -2.10 -24.18
CA GLU A 44 -0.50 -2.50 -24.86
C GLU A 44 -1.08 -3.80 -24.27
N HIS A 45 -2.40 -3.81 -24.08
CA HIS A 45 -3.18 -4.97 -23.68
C HIS A 45 -4.30 -5.20 -24.69
N LEU A 46 -4.42 -6.42 -25.21
CA LEU A 46 -5.40 -6.82 -26.23
C LEU A 46 -6.41 -7.80 -25.67
N TYR A 47 -7.69 -7.52 -25.88
CA TYR A 47 -8.81 -8.35 -25.46
C TYR A 47 -9.71 -8.64 -26.68
N PRO A 48 -9.48 -9.76 -27.41
CA PRO A 48 -10.30 -10.13 -28.55
C PRO A 48 -11.56 -10.90 -28.14
N LEU A 49 -12.65 -10.70 -28.89
CA LEU A 49 -13.81 -11.60 -28.96
C LEU A 49 -13.75 -12.40 -30.25
N ALA A 50 -13.76 -13.72 -30.10
CA ALA A 50 -13.83 -14.64 -31.21
C ALA A 50 -15.27 -14.97 -31.61
N ASP A 51 -15.46 -15.31 -32.88
CA ASP A 51 -16.69 -15.89 -33.40
C ASP A 51 -16.76 -17.39 -33.07
N GLY A 52 -17.83 -18.07 -33.52
CA GLY A 52 -17.97 -19.51 -33.34
C GLY A 52 -16.89 -20.37 -34.04
N LYS A 53 -16.05 -19.77 -34.89
CA LYS A 53 -14.94 -20.40 -35.60
C LYS A 53 -13.58 -20.02 -35.03
N GLY A 54 -13.54 -19.28 -33.90
CA GLY A 54 -12.31 -18.85 -33.26
C GLY A 54 -11.66 -17.61 -33.89
N ARG A 55 -12.29 -16.96 -34.88
CA ARG A 55 -11.75 -15.76 -35.54
C ARG A 55 -12.12 -14.51 -34.74
N PRO A 56 -11.16 -13.64 -34.40
CA PRO A 56 -11.46 -12.40 -33.69
C PRO A 56 -12.28 -11.47 -34.59
N TRP A 57 -13.46 -11.05 -34.13
CA TRP A 57 -14.32 -10.09 -34.85
C TRP A 57 -14.46 -8.76 -34.11
N ALA A 58 -14.05 -8.69 -32.83
CA ALA A 58 -13.93 -7.46 -32.08
C ALA A 58 -12.71 -7.51 -31.15
N THR A 59 -12.02 -6.39 -30.97
CA THR A 59 -10.83 -6.31 -30.11
C THR A 59 -10.81 -4.99 -29.37
N LEU A 60 -10.69 -5.05 -28.04
CA LEU A 60 -10.36 -3.90 -27.20
C LEU A 60 -8.85 -3.85 -27.00
N SER A 61 -8.22 -2.73 -27.36
CA SER A 61 -6.84 -2.40 -27.02
C SER A 61 -6.78 -1.33 -25.95
N LEU A 62 -5.95 -1.50 -24.93
CA LEU A 62 -5.70 -0.54 -23.85
C LEU A 62 -4.21 -0.25 -23.72
N MET A 63 -3.86 1.03 -23.55
CA MET A 63 -2.49 1.48 -23.25
C MET A 63 -2.38 1.80 -21.77
N SER A 64 -1.50 1.12 -21.02
CA SER A 64 -1.41 1.27 -19.57
C SER A 64 0.03 1.41 -19.04
N SER A 65 0.15 1.79 -17.77
CA SER A 65 1.42 1.92 -17.04
C SER A 65 1.85 0.62 -16.34
N ALA A 66 1.30 -0.53 -16.75
CA ALA A 66 1.60 -1.84 -16.19
C ALA A 66 3.07 -2.27 -16.42
N LYS A 67 3.54 -3.26 -15.66
CA LYS A 67 4.92 -3.78 -15.79
C LYS A 67 5.15 -4.60 -17.07
N SER A 68 4.09 -5.21 -17.60
CA SER A 68 4.14 -6.08 -18.79
C SER A 68 2.73 -6.29 -19.35
N GLY A 69 2.60 -6.71 -20.61
CA GLY A 69 1.31 -6.99 -21.24
C GLY A 69 0.55 -8.17 -20.59
N LYS A 70 1.24 -9.00 -19.81
CA LYS A 70 0.64 -10.09 -19.01
C LYS A 70 0.10 -9.63 -17.66
N SER A 71 0.47 -8.43 -17.21
CA SER A 71 -0.03 -7.84 -15.98
C SER A 71 -1.39 -7.20 -16.21
N ILE A 72 -2.16 -7.01 -15.14
CA ILE A 72 -3.39 -6.23 -15.22
C ILE A 72 -3.07 -4.79 -15.70
N PRO A 73 -3.85 -4.22 -16.64
CA PRO A 73 -3.68 -2.82 -17.03
C PRO A 73 -3.72 -1.93 -15.80
N THR A 74 -2.79 -0.98 -15.68
CA THR A 74 -2.71 -0.11 -14.49
C THR A 74 -2.70 1.35 -14.91
N PHE A 75 -3.54 2.15 -14.27
CA PHE A 75 -3.70 3.58 -14.51
C PHE A 75 -3.48 4.37 -13.22
N HIS A 76 -2.74 5.46 -13.30
CA HIS A 76 -2.54 6.40 -12.21
C HIS A 76 -3.56 7.54 -12.27
N GLU A 77 -3.87 8.16 -11.13
CA GLU A 77 -4.70 9.37 -11.11
C GLU A 77 -4.15 10.42 -12.10
N LYS A 78 -5.07 11.06 -12.85
CA LYS A 78 -4.82 12.02 -13.94
C LYS A 78 -4.37 11.39 -15.26
N GLU A 79 -4.05 10.10 -15.31
CA GLU A 79 -3.94 9.40 -16.59
C GLU A 79 -5.34 9.18 -17.17
N HIS A 80 -5.43 9.27 -18.50
CA HIS A 80 -6.61 8.86 -19.23
C HIS A 80 -6.50 7.36 -19.54
N ILE A 81 -7.63 6.66 -19.53
CA ILE A 81 -7.69 5.33 -20.13
C ILE A 81 -7.71 5.53 -21.64
N ASN A 82 -6.55 5.33 -22.27
CA ASN A 82 -6.36 5.45 -23.71
C ASN A 82 -6.43 4.06 -24.36
N GLY A 83 -7.08 3.97 -25.51
CA GLY A 83 -7.23 2.71 -26.21
C GLY A 83 -7.95 2.84 -27.54
N SER A 84 -8.22 1.70 -28.15
CA SER A 84 -9.07 1.60 -29.33
C SER A 84 -9.97 0.39 -29.25
N PHE A 85 -11.17 0.52 -29.80
CA PHE A 85 -12.06 -0.61 -30.02
C PHE A 85 -12.17 -0.87 -31.52
N GLN A 86 -11.80 -2.07 -31.93
CA GLN A 86 -11.86 -2.52 -33.31
C GLN A 86 -12.98 -3.54 -33.45
N LEU A 87 -13.70 -3.47 -34.56
CA LEU A 87 -14.84 -4.32 -34.86
C LEU A 87 -14.86 -4.61 -36.36
N THR A 88 -14.97 -5.87 -36.73
CA THR A 88 -15.27 -6.29 -38.11
C THR A 88 -16.74 -6.65 -38.18
N ALA A 89 -17.53 -5.83 -38.88
CA ALA A 89 -18.96 -6.05 -39.06
C ALA A 89 -19.23 -6.70 -40.42
N GLU A 90 -19.90 -7.85 -40.41
CA GLU A 90 -20.26 -8.56 -41.64
C GLU A 90 -21.64 -8.13 -42.17
N LYS A 91 -21.89 -8.39 -43.46
CA LYS A 91 -23.20 -8.13 -44.06
C LYS A 91 -24.28 -8.93 -43.33
N GLY A 92 -25.22 -8.22 -42.70
CA GLY A 92 -26.29 -8.82 -41.89
C GLY A 92 -26.09 -8.68 -40.39
N ASP A 93 -24.98 -8.10 -39.93
CA ASP A 93 -24.81 -7.72 -38.53
C ASP A 93 -25.76 -6.58 -38.14
N SER A 94 -26.69 -6.89 -37.25
CA SER A 94 -27.73 -5.97 -36.78
C SER A 94 -27.28 -5.11 -35.60
N ILE A 95 -26.06 -4.58 -35.61
CA ILE A 95 -25.50 -3.79 -34.51
C ILE A 95 -26.30 -2.49 -34.35
N GLN A 96 -26.71 -2.20 -33.12
CA GLN A 96 -27.51 -1.03 -32.75
C GLN A 96 -26.67 0.04 -32.06
N SER A 97 -25.73 -0.37 -31.20
CA SER A 97 -24.81 0.56 -30.54
C SER A 97 -23.53 -0.13 -30.07
N VAL A 98 -22.49 0.69 -29.86
CA VAL A 98 -21.23 0.30 -29.24
C VAL A 98 -20.96 1.31 -28.12
N THR A 99 -20.87 0.84 -26.88
CA THR A 99 -20.67 1.70 -25.70
C THR A 99 -19.55 1.15 -24.83
N ILE A 100 -18.62 2.01 -24.41
CA ILE A 100 -17.64 1.70 -23.38
C ILE A 100 -18.18 2.14 -22.03
N THR A 101 -18.04 1.31 -21.01
CA THR A 101 -18.40 1.65 -19.63
C THR A 101 -17.24 1.33 -18.69
N VAL A 102 -16.83 2.32 -17.91
CA VAL A 102 -15.93 2.15 -16.77
C VAL A 102 -16.76 2.04 -15.49
N THR A 103 -16.47 1.03 -14.67
CA THR A 103 -17.15 0.81 -13.39
C THR A 103 -16.15 0.64 -12.26
N GLY A 104 -16.40 1.29 -11.12
CA GLY A 104 -15.68 1.09 -9.85
C GLY A 104 -16.62 0.53 -8.79
N ARG A 105 -16.20 -0.52 -8.10
CA ARG A 105 -17.04 -1.29 -7.17
C ARG A 105 -16.30 -1.63 -5.88
N ILE A 106 -17.00 -1.61 -4.75
CA ILE A 106 -16.61 -2.29 -3.51
C ILE A 106 -17.31 -3.64 -3.49
N ILE A 107 -16.58 -4.72 -3.24
CA ILE A 107 -17.11 -6.08 -3.17
C ILE A 107 -16.83 -6.61 -1.78
N THR A 108 -17.86 -6.93 -0.99
CA THR A 108 -17.76 -7.39 0.41
C THR A 108 -18.13 -8.86 0.61
N GLY A 109 -18.53 -9.55 -0.48
CA GLY A 109 -19.02 -10.92 -0.47
C GLY A 109 -19.32 -11.41 -1.89
N SER A 110 -19.93 -12.59 -2.00
CA SER A 110 -20.20 -13.27 -3.28
C SER A 110 -21.61 -13.03 -3.82
N ALA A 111 -22.53 -12.49 -3.01
CA ALA A 111 -23.86 -12.17 -3.48
C ALA A 111 -23.85 -10.87 -4.29
N ILE A 112 -24.84 -10.71 -5.17
CA ILE A 112 -25.01 -9.47 -5.96
C ILE A 112 -25.19 -8.27 -5.03
N ASP A 113 -25.93 -8.46 -3.93
CA ASP A 113 -26.20 -7.44 -2.93
C ASP A 113 -24.94 -7.05 -2.12
N ASP A 114 -23.88 -7.87 -2.16
CA ASP A 114 -22.59 -7.58 -1.52
C ASP A 114 -21.67 -6.69 -2.37
N THR A 115 -22.21 -6.12 -3.46
CA THR A 115 -21.46 -5.25 -4.36
C THR A 115 -22.04 -3.84 -4.36
N TYR A 116 -21.20 -2.85 -4.07
CA TYR A 116 -21.56 -1.43 -4.10
C TYR A 116 -20.81 -0.72 -5.23
N VAL A 117 -21.56 -0.22 -6.22
CA VAL A 117 -21.00 0.54 -7.35
C VAL A 117 -20.87 2.01 -6.96
N PHE A 118 -19.65 2.54 -6.94
CA PHE A 118 -19.38 3.95 -6.62
C PHE A 118 -19.01 4.80 -7.84
N LEU A 119 -18.66 4.16 -8.97
CA LEU A 119 -18.32 4.83 -10.21
C LEU A 119 -18.98 4.11 -11.38
N THR A 120 -19.66 4.85 -12.25
CA THR A 120 -20.12 4.37 -13.55
C THR A 120 -19.99 5.52 -14.54
N GLN A 121 -19.16 5.34 -15.57
CA GLN A 121 -18.93 6.33 -16.61
C GLN A 121 -19.05 5.64 -17.97
N SER A 122 -19.97 6.12 -18.80
CA SER A 122 -20.25 5.54 -20.12
C SER A 122 -19.84 6.49 -21.24
N LEU A 123 -19.18 5.96 -22.27
CA LEU A 123 -18.79 6.64 -23.50
C LEU A 123 -19.40 5.90 -24.70
N PRO A 124 -20.46 6.44 -25.34
CA PRO A 124 -21.01 5.87 -26.56
C PRO A 124 -20.02 6.09 -27.72
N LEU A 125 -19.52 5.01 -28.32
CA LEU A 125 -18.63 5.06 -29.48
C LEU A 125 -19.40 5.16 -30.79
N TRP A 126 -20.52 4.44 -30.88
CA TRP A 126 -21.38 4.45 -32.07
C TRP A 126 -22.82 4.12 -31.71
N SER A 127 -23.76 4.74 -32.42
CA SER A 127 -25.18 4.39 -32.34
C SER A 127 -25.88 4.54 -33.68
N LYS A 128 -26.75 3.59 -33.98
CA LYS A 128 -27.58 3.60 -35.19
C LYS A 128 -28.59 4.75 -35.20
N SER A 129 -29.04 5.24 -34.04
CA SER A 129 -30.00 6.36 -33.97
C SER A 129 -29.35 7.70 -34.31
N VAL A 130 -28.16 7.96 -33.75
CA VAL A 130 -27.38 9.20 -33.98
C VAL A 130 -26.91 9.30 -35.43
N SER A 131 -26.61 8.16 -36.06
CA SER A 131 -26.20 8.14 -37.47
C SER A 131 -27.32 8.59 -38.42
N ARG A 132 -28.60 8.38 -38.07
CA ARG A 132 -29.75 8.82 -38.89
C ARG A 132 -29.94 10.33 -38.88
N SER A 133 -29.61 11.01 -37.77
CA SER A 133 -29.74 12.46 -37.65
C SER A 133 -28.54 13.22 -38.26
N SER A 134 -27.37 12.57 -38.37
CA SER A 134 -26.13 13.20 -38.85
C SER A 134 -25.81 12.90 -40.32
N GLY A 135 -26.66 12.16 -41.05
CA GLY A 135 -26.37 11.72 -42.42
C GLY A 135 -25.24 10.69 -42.56
N ALA A 136 -24.74 10.16 -41.44
CA ALA A 136 -23.70 9.15 -41.41
C ALA A 136 -24.25 7.74 -41.73
N ALA A 137 -23.37 6.81 -42.09
CA ALA A 137 -23.74 5.44 -42.45
C ALA A 137 -24.59 4.77 -41.34
N THR A 138 -25.81 4.38 -41.68
CA THR A 138 -26.78 3.79 -40.73
C THR A 138 -26.52 2.31 -40.43
N LYS A 139 -25.47 1.72 -41.02
CA LYS A 139 -25.04 0.34 -40.85
C LYS A 139 -23.51 0.29 -40.77
N LEU A 140 -22.99 -0.50 -39.85
CA LEU A 140 -21.57 -0.85 -39.78
C LEU A 140 -21.29 -1.99 -40.76
N LEU A 141 -20.25 -1.83 -41.58
CA LEU A 141 -19.81 -2.81 -42.58
C LEU A 141 -18.29 -2.74 -42.67
N GLY A 142 -17.64 -3.91 -42.70
CA GLY A 142 -16.19 -4.01 -42.76
C GLY A 142 -15.54 -3.66 -41.43
N GLU A 143 -14.28 -3.20 -41.49
CA GLU A 143 -13.50 -2.83 -40.32
C GLU A 143 -13.88 -1.44 -39.82
N CYS A 144 -14.21 -1.35 -38.55
CA CYS A 144 -14.51 -0.12 -37.84
C CYS A 144 -13.57 0.01 -36.64
N VAL A 145 -12.94 1.16 -36.50
CA VAL A 145 -11.99 1.44 -35.42
C VAL A 145 -12.39 2.74 -34.73
N TRP A 146 -12.61 2.66 -33.42
CA TRP A 146 -12.90 3.82 -32.58
C TRP A 146 -11.77 4.03 -31.57
N PRO A 147 -10.89 5.02 -31.76
CA PRO A 147 -9.99 5.43 -30.70
C PRO A 147 -10.79 6.11 -29.57
N PHE A 148 -10.36 5.94 -28.34
CA PHE A 148 -10.98 6.59 -27.19
C PHE A 148 -9.95 7.02 -26.15
N SER A 149 -10.35 8.02 -25.36
CA SER A 149 -9.60 8.54 -24.22
C SER A 149 -10.59 8.91 -23.13
N ILE A 150 -10.57 8.19 -22.01
CA ILE A 150 -11.53 8.37 -20.91
C ILE A 150 -10.81 8.98 -19.70
N PRO A 151 -11.10 10.24 -19.33
CA PRO A 151 -10.60 10.81 -18.09
C PRO A 151 -11.39 10.24 -16.91
N LEU A 152 -10.70 9.61 -15.96
CA LEU A 152 -11.31 9.19 -14.71
C LEU A 152 -11.52 10.39 -13.79
N PRO A 153 -12.69 10.51 -13.14
CA PRO A 153 -12.91 11.58 -12.18
C PRO A 153 -11.98 11.40 -10.98
N LYS A 154 -11.45 12.49 -10.42
CA LYS A 154 -10.62 12.41 -9.20
C LYS A 154 -11.45 12.00 -7.97
N ALA A 155 -12.72 12.36 -7.98
CA ALA A 155 -13.64 12.13 -6.91
C ALA A 155 -15.07 11.91 -7.44
N VAL A 156 -15.88 11.20 -6.67
CA VAL A 156 -17.29 10.89 -6.95
C VAL A 156 -18.15 11.42 -5.82
N SER A 157 -19.33 11.95 -6.16
CA SER A 157 -20.33 12.33 -5.16
C SER A 157 -21.16 11.10 -4.81
N LEU A 158 -21.17 10.72 -3.53
CA LEU A 158 -22.02 9.64 -3.03
C LEU A 158 -22.99 10.21 -2.00
N LYS A 159 -24.23 9.73 -2.02
CA LYS A 159 -25.25 10.12 -1.05
C LYS A 159 -24.95 9.45 0.29
N ASP A 160 -24.71 10.27 1.32
CA ASP A 160 -24.58 9.84 2.69
C ASP A 160 -25.67 10.52 3.55
N PHE A 161 -26.61 9.72 4.05
CA PHE A 161 -27.71 10.07 4.99
C PHE A 161 -28.47 11.41 4.79
N SER A 162 -28.33 12.10 3.65
CA SER A 162 -29.08 13.30 3.17
C SER A 162 -28.20 14.25 2.35
N HIS A 163 -26.86 14.15 2.45
CA HIS A 163 -25.92 15.03 1.76
C HIS A 163 -25.06 14.27 0.75
N ASP A 164 -24.74 14.96 -0.33
CA ASP A 164 -23.77 14.53 -1.32
C ASP A 164 -22.36 14.75 -0.75
N VAL A 165 -21.66 13.66 -0.43
CA VAL A 165 -20.28 13.71 0.08
C VAL A 165 -19.33 13.33 -1.04
N LEU A 166 -18.31 14.17 -1.25
CA LEU A 166 -17.32 13.98 -2.28
C LEU A 166 -16.20 13.06 -1.79
N PHE A 167 -16.06 11.88 -2.40
CA PHE A 167 -15.02 10.90 -2.07
C PHE A 167 -14.02 10.79 -3.20
N ARG A 168 -12.71 10.76 -2.88
CA ARG A 168 -11.70 10.41 -3.88
C ARG A 168 -11.83 8.95 -4.30
N LEU A 169 -11.47 8.66 -5.54
CA LEU A 169 -11.39 7.29 -6.01
C LEU A 169 -10.34 6.51 -5.18
N PRO A 170 -10.71 5.39 -4.52
CA PRO A 170 -9.77 4.54 -3.78
C PRO A 170 -8.84 3.79 -4.73
N GLU A 171 -7.68 3.38 -4.23
CA GLU A 171 -6.82 2.42 -4.93
C GLU A 171 -7.52 1.07 -5.15
N THR A 172 -7.21 0.39 -6.26
CA THR A 172 -7.58 -1.03 -6.41
C THR A 172 -7.01 -1.81 -5.23
N PHE A 173 -7.87 -2.53 -4.52
CA PHE A 173 -7.53 -3.13 -3.24
C PHE A 173 -8.04 -4.57 -3.18
N LEU A 174 -7.14 -5.53 -2.97
CA LEU A 174 -7.47 -6.94 -2.82
C LEU A 174 -6.46 -7.60 -1.88
N GLU A 175 -6.92 -8.09 -0.74
CA GLU A 175 -6.06 -8.68 0.29
C GLU A 175 -6.68 -9.92 0.94
N ARG A 176 -5.82 -10.81 1.46
CA ARG A 176 -6.23 -12.12 1.96
C ARG A 176 -6.97 -12.07 3.30
N HIS A 177 -6.70 -11.06 4.13
CA HIS A 177 -7.17 -11.00 5.51
C HIS A 177 -8.43 -10.12 5.70
N THR A 178 -9.04 -9.68 4.61
CA THR A 178 -10.30 -8.92 4.64
C THR A 178 -11.23 -9.39 3.53
N ARG A 179 -12.54 -9.33 3.80
CA ARG A 179 -13.57 -9.75 2.83
C ARG A 179 -13.93 -8.64 1.85
N ALA A 180 -13.47 -7.41 2.10
CA ALA A 180 -13.75 -6.27 1.26
C ALA A 180 -12.62 -6.05 0.24
N SER A 181 -13.00 -5.77 -1.00
CA SER A 181 -12.09 -5.41 -2.08
C SER A 181 -12.63 -4.22 -2.87
N VAL A 182 -11.73 -3.49 -3.51
CA VAL A 182 -12.05 -2.41 -4.45
C VAL A 182 -11.59 -2.86 -5.83
N SER A 183 -12.52 -2.90 -6.78
CA SER A 183 -12.27 -3.34 -8.15
C SER A 183 -12.70 -2.30 -9.16
N TYR A 184 -11.93 -2.17 -10.23
CA TYR A 184 -12.27 -1.36 -11.38
C TYR A 184 -12.31 -2.23 -12.63
N GLU A 185 -13.30 -1.98 -13.49
CA GLU A 185 -13.56 -2.73 -14.71
C GLU A 185 -13.85 -1.76 -15.85
N ILE A 186 -13.28 -2.03 -17.02
CA ILE A 186 -13.72 -1.45 -18.28
C ILE A 186 -14.42 -2.52 -19.10
N SER A 187 -15.55 -2.14 -19.68
CA SER A 187 -16.33 -3.03 -20.53
C SER A 187 -16.75 -2.35 -21.82
N VAL A 188 -16.83 -3.12 -22.91
CA VAL A 188 -17.40 -2.68 -24.17
C VAL A 188 -18.62 -3.52 -24.45
N LEU A 189 -19.77 -2.88 -24.60
CA LEU A 189 -21.03 -3.52 -24.98
C LEU A 189 -21.32 -3.23 -26.45
N VAL A 190 -21.43 -4.29 -27.25
CA VAL A 190 -21.92 -4.24 -28.63
C VAL A 190 -23.36 -4.73 -28.62
N SER A 191 -24.31 -3.80 -28.61
CA SER A 191 -25.73 -4.14 -28.61
C SER A 191 -26.21 -4.48 -30.00
N ARG A 192 -26.97 -5.57 -30.12
CA ARG A 192 -27.49 -6.09 -31.39
C ARG A 192 -29.02 -5.97 -31.45
N GLY A 193 -29.57 -6.13 -32.66
CA GLY A 193 -31.00 -5.99 -32.89
C GLY A 193 -31.81 -7.14 -32.27
N LYS A 194 -33.13 -6.96 -32.23
CA LYS A 194 -34.08 -8.00 -31.82
C LYS A 194 -33.71 -9.31 -32.56
N LEU A 195 -33.53 -10.42 -31.82
CA LEU A 195 -33.09 -11.75 -32.25
C LEU A 195 -31.58 -12.07 -32.18
N ARG A 196 -30.70 -11.18 -31.74
CA ARG A 196 -29.29 -11.51 -31.47
C ARG A 196 -28.87 -11.12 -30.07
N VAL A 197 -28.04 -11.94 -29.44
CA VAL A 197 -27.48 -11.68 -28.11
C VAL A 197 -26.41 -10.60 -28.21
N ASP A 198 -26.42 -9.67 -27.26
CA ASP A 198 -25.39 -8.65 -27.14
C ASP A 198 -24.03 -9.28 -26.87
N SER A 199 -22.97 -8.65 -27.35
CA SER A 199 -21.61 -9.11 -27.12
C SER A 199 -20.90 -8.15 -26.18
N GLN A 200 -20.11 -8.69 -25.24
CA GLN A 200 -19.45 -7.86 -24.25
C GLN A 200 -18.01 -8.30 -24.02
N ILE A 201 -17.10 -7.31 -24.02
CA ILE A 201 -15.74 -7.45 -23.50
C ILE A 201 -15.75 -6.86 -22.11
N LYS A 202 -15.21 -7.59 -21.11
CA LYS A 202 -14.97 -7.07 -19.77
C LYS A 202 -13.55 -7.36 -19.37
N THR A 203 -12.84 -6.37 -18.86
CA THR A 203 -11.51 -6.58 -18.29
C THR A 203 -11.31 -5.70 -17.05
N PRO A 204 -10.75 -6.25 -15.97
CA PRO A 204 -10.39 -5.45 -14.81
C PRO A 204 -9.17 -4.57 -15.10
N PHE A 205 -9.01 -3.50 -14.33
CA PHE A 205 -7.79 -2.70 -14.31
C PHE A 205 -7.42 -2.25 -12.89
N GLY A 206 -6.14 -1.96 -12.69
CA GLY A 206 -5.60 -1.35 -11.48
C GLY A 206 -5.71 0.18 -11.56
N TYR A 207 -6.21 0.80 -10.51
CA TYR A 207 -6.20 2.25 -10.34
C TYR A 207 -5.35 2.62 -9.12
N ILE A 208 -4.45 3.59 -9.28
CA ILE A 208 -3.58 4.09 -8.21
C ILE A 208 -3.81 5.59 -8.03
N PRO A 209 -4.38 6.05 -6.89
CA PRO A 209 -4.56 7.47 -6.62
C PRO A 209 -3.21 8.19 -6.50
N SER A 210 -3.16 9.51 -6.68
CA SER A 210 -1.95 10.32 -6.49
C SER A 210 -2.07 11.16 -5.21
N THR A 211 -1.99 10.50 -4.05
CA THR A 211 -1.93 11.17 -2.74
C THR A 211 -0.49 11.53 -2.38
N ARG A 212 -0.29 12.66 -1.71
CA ARG A 212 1.02 13.19 -1.32
C ARG A 212 0.98 13.68 0.13
N PRO A 213 2.05 13.46 0.90
CA PRO A 213 2.25 14.18 2.14
C PRO A 213 2.70 15.62 1.86
N ASP A 214 2.53 16.47 2.86
CA ASP A 214 3.17 17.77 2.89
C ASP A 214 4.71 17.61 2.99
N PRO A 215 5.50 18.62 2.61
CA PRO A 215 6.94 18.59 2.84
C PRO A 215 7.27 18.42 4.33
N PRO A 216 8.32 17.64 4.67
CA PRO A 216 8.82 17.59 6.05
C PRO A 216 9.41 18.96 6.47
N SER A 217 9.70 19.13 7.76
CA SER A 217 10.36 20.32 8.29
C SER A 217 11.64 20.68 7.52
N LEU A 218 12.00 21.97 7.52
CA LEU A 218 13.18 22.46 6.80
C LEU A 218 14.46 21.76 7.26
N LEU A 219 14.64 21.58 8.58
CA LEU A 219 15.82 20.91 9.14
C LEU A 219 15.91 19.45 8.69
N ARG A 220 14.78 18.73 8.62
CA ARG A 220 14.76 17.38 8.07
C ARG A 220 15.04 17.35 6.56
N GLN A 221 14.55 18.31 5.80
CA GLN A 221 14.89 18.43 4.38
C GLN A 221 16.40 18.65 4.18
N LEU A 222 17.03 19.50 4.98
CA LEU A 222 18.47 19.70 4.95
C LEU A 222 19.21 18.40 5.28
N ALA A 223 18.79 17.69 6.33
CA ALA A 223 19.40 16.41 6.70
C ALA A 223 19.34 15.38 5.56
N TYR A 224 18.19 15.26 4.88
CA TYR A 224 18.06 14.38 3.71
C TYR A 224 18.88 14.83 2.49
N ARG A 225 19.14 16.13 2.31
CA ARG A 225 19.97 16.63 1.20
C ARG A 225 21.44 16.37 1.45
N GLU A 226 21.87 16.54 2.69
CA GLU A 226 23.27 16.43 3.11
C GLU A 226 23.65 14.99 3.52
N ASN A 227 22.67 14.08 3.59
CA ASN A 227 22.84 12.73 4.15
C ASN A 227 23.37 12.76 5.59
N SER A 228 22.92 13.74 6.38
CA SER A 228 23.30 13.87 7.79
C SER A 228 22.33 13.10 8.70
N LEU A 229 22.65 13.01 9.99
CA LEU A 229 21.71 12.51 10.99
C LEU A 229 20.44 13.37 11.03
N LEU A 230 19.31 12.72 11.34
CA LEU A 230 18.05 13.42 11.52
C LEU A 230 18.07 14.22 12.82
N PRO A 231 17.66 15.51 12.81
CA PRO A 231 17.54 16.26 14.05
C PRO A 231 16.46 15.65 14.94
N GLY A 232 16.77 15.45 16.22
CA GLY A 232 15.81 14.97 17.21
C GLY A 232 14.71 15.99 17.53
N PRO A 233 13.65 15.58 18.25
CA PRO A 233 12.54 16.45 18.67
C PRO A 233 12.97 17.70 19.44
N GLU A 234 14.09 17.66 20.14
CA GLU A 234 14.69 18.77 20.87
C GLU A 234 15.30 19.84 19.95
N VAL A 235 15.85 19.44 18.80
CA VAL A 235 16.45 20.35 17.81
C VAL A 235 15.42 20.79 16.76
N ASP A 236 14.50 19.91 16.37
CA ASP A 236 13.45 20.17 15.39
C ASP A 236 12.04 19.84 15.92
N PRO A 237 11.51 20.59 16.92
CA PRO A 237 10.19 20.29 17.49
C PRO A 237 9.06 20.29 16.46
N ALA A 238 9.12 21.16 15.44
CA ALA A 238 8.12 21.22 14.38
C ALA A 238 8.16 19.97 13.48
N GLY A 239 9.33 19.37 13.32
CA GLY A 239 9.54 18.13 12.60
C GLY A 239 9.02 16.89 13.31
N TRP A 240 8.55 16.95 14.55
CA TRP A 240 8.12 15.76 15.29
C TRP A 240 6.75 15.95 15.93
N LYS A 241 5.93 14.89 15.89
CA LYS A 241 4.76 14.75 16.75
C LYS A 241 5.16 13.85 17.91
N THR A 242 5.33 14.43 19.09
CA THR A 242 5.59 13.70 20.33
C THR A 242 4.29 13.42 21.07
N SER A 243 4.09 12.17 21.47
CA SER A 243 2.94 11.74 22.26
C SER A 243 2.99 12.32 23.67
N SER A 244 1.85 12.34 24.38
CA SER A 244 1.88 12.49 25.84
C SER A 244 2.63 11.30 26.47
N PRO A 245 3.29 11.49 27.63
CA PRO A 245 3.91 10.39 28.36
C PRO A 245 2.88 9.31 28.72
N ALA A 246 3.10 8.08 28.26
CA ALA A 246 2.35 6.90 28.66
C ALA A 246 3.17 6.05 29.63
N VAL A 247 2.52 5.22 30.43
CA VAL A 247 3.21 4.40 31.44
C VAL A 247 3.16 2.94 31.06
N ILE A 248 4.33 2.33 30.90
CA ILE A 248 4.51 0.90 30.77
C ILE A 248 4.44 0.31 32.19
N ARG A 249 3.48 -0.57 32.46
CA ARG A 249 3.30 -1.22 33.77
C ARG A 249 3.36 -2.73 33.65
N GLY A 250 3.99 -3.37 34.63
CA GLY A 250 4.04 -4.82 34.71
C GLY A 250 4.94 -5.31 35.83
N SER A 251 5.21 -6.61 35.81
CA SER A 251 6.07 -7.27 36.78
C SER A 251 7.34 -7.82 36.14
N ILE A 252 8.48 -7.49 36.72
CA ILE A 252 9.79 -8.06 36.43
C ILE A 252 9.98 -9.31 37.30
N PHE A 253 10.33 -10.42 36.67
CA PHE A 253 10.48 -11.76 37.24
C PHE A 253 9.31 -12.18 38.14
N LYS A 254 8.08 -11.74 37.79
CA LYS A 254 6.81 -11.98 38.52
C LYS A 254 6.81 -11.52 39.99
N THR A 255 7.80 -10.75 40.41
CA THR A 255 8.04 -10.40 41.82
C THR A 255 8.10 -8.91 42.03
N ARG A 256 8.85 -8.19 41.18
CA ARG A 256 9.04 -6.75 41.28
C ARG A 256 8.09 -6.00 40.35
N GLN A 257 7.30 -5.08 40.87
CA GLN A 257 6.52 -4.17 40.02
C GLN A 257 7.45 -3.13 39.39
N ALA A 258 7.27 -2.85 38.11
CA ALA A 258 8.03 -1.86 37.38
C ALA A 258 7.09 -0.90 36.63
N ALA A 259 7.49 0.36 36.59
CA ALA A 259 6.83 1.41 35.84
C ALA A 259 7.88 2.26 35.10
N VAL A 260 7.70 2.42 33.80
CA VAL A 260 8.55 3.25 32.95
C VAL A 260 7.67 4.17 32.13
N HIS A 261 7.96 5.47 32.16
CA HIS A 261 7.32 6.45 31.30
C HIS A 261 7.90 6.35 29.90
N CYS A 262 7.04 6.37 28.89
CA CYS A 262 7.40 6.23 27.49
C CYS A 262 6.73 7.34 26.68
N MET A 263 7.52 8.04 25.88
CA MET A 263 7.04 8.98 24.86
C MET A 263 7.50 8.49 23.49
N LEU A 264 6.58 8.50 22.52
CA LEU A 264 6.88 8.21 21.12
C LEU A 264 6.82 9.51 20.32
N SER A 265 7.87 9.78 19.56
CA SER A 265 7.93 10.86 18.57
C SER A 265 7.90 10.27 17.17
N LEU A 266 6.97 10.74 16.33
CA LEU A 266 6.86 10.38 14.92
C LEU A 266 7.17 11.60 14.04
N ALA A 267 7.89 11.38 12.94
CA ALA A 267 8.30 12.48 12.06
C ALA A 267 7.09 13.14 11.37
N ASN A 268 6.93 14.45 11.52
CA ASN A 268 5.93 15.21 10.79
C ASN A 268 6.31 15.41 9.31
N PRO A 269 5.29 15.51 8.42
CA PRO A 269 3.86 15.31 8.70
C PRO A 269 3.53 13.83 8.94
N LEU A 270 2.44 13.53 9.65
CA LEU A 270 1.91 12.16 9.88
C LEU A 270 1.30 11.51 8.61
N SER A 271 1.95 11.73 7.46
CA SER A 271 1.61 11.21 6.16
C SER A 271 2.90 10.76 5.49
N TYR A 272 2.97 9.48 5.13
CA TYR A 272 4.20 8.83 4.68
C TYR A 272 3.97 8.13 3.35
N THR A 273 4.91 8.25 2.43
CA THR A 273 4.81 7.58 1.13
C THR A 273 5.16 6.10 1.26
N ARG A 274 4.33 5.21 0.72
CA ARG A 274 4.67 3.78 0.65
C ARG A 274 6.02 3.55 -0.05
N GLY A 275 6.74 2.51 0.35
CA GLY A 275 8.10 2.27 -0.14
C GLY A 275 9.19 3.12 0.52
N THR A 276 8.86 3.92 1.53
CA THR A 276 9.81 4.72 2.33
C THR A 276 9.87 4.23 3.78
N VAL A 277 10.20 5.10 4.74
CA VAL A 277 10.26 4.79 6.17
C VAL A 277 9.45 5.81 6.96
N ILE A 278 8.97 5.40 8.13
CA ILE A 278 8.49 6.30 9.19
C ILE A 278 9.62 6.42 10.22
N PRO A 279 10.31 7.56 10.32
CA PRO A 279 11.24 7.82 11.41
C PRO A 279 10.48 7.94 12.73
N CYS A 280 11.01 7.30 13.76
CA CYS A 280 10.48 7.26 15.10
C CYS A 280 11.61 7.54 16.11
N ARG A 281 11.29 8.19 17.23
CA ARG A 281 12.18 8.26 18.40
C ARG A 281 11.37 7.91 19.63
N MET A 282 11.99 7.21 20.57
CA MET A 282 11.36 6.81 21.82
C MET A 282 12.20 7.29 22.98
N THR A 283 11.57 7.98 23.92
CA THR A 283 12.19 8.41 25.18
C THR A 283 11.57 7.62 26.32
N LEU A 284 12.42 7.01 27.14
CA LEU A 284 12.04 6.23 28.30
C LEU A 284 12.57 6.91 29.57
N GLU A 285 11.73 7.04 30.59
CA GLU A 285 12.10 7.67 31.85
C GLU A 285 11.66 6.82 33.05
N SER A 286 12.58 6.61 34.00
CA SER A 286 12.29 5.91 35.25
C SER A 286 13.37 6.14 36.30
N ASN A 287 12.97 6.07 37.57
CA ASN A 287 13.90 6.04 38.70
C ASN A 287 14.45 4.61 38.97
N ASP A 288 13.88 3.58 38.35
CA ASP A 288 14.40 2.22 38.37
C ASP A 288 15.35 2.03 37.18
N GLY A 289 16.66 2.24 37.41
CA GLY A 289 17.69 2.10 36.39
C GLY A 289 17.74 0.71 35.74
N GLN A 290 17.46 -0.36 36.50
CA GLN A 290 17.44 -1.72 35.96
C GLN A 290 16.25 -1.95 35.03
N ALA A 291 15.07 -1.42 35.38
CA ALA A 291 13.94 -1.42 34.47
C ALA A 291 14.28 -0.62 33.22
N LEU A 292 14.84 0.57 33.39
CA LEU A 292 15.19 1.45 32.29
C LEU A 292 16.16 0.81 31.29
N ASP A 293 17.20 0.10 31.76
CA ASP A 293 18.13 -0.66 30.91
C ASP A 293 17.43 -1.84 30.20
N MET A 294 16.49 -2.51 30.88
CA MET A 294 15.71 -3.62 30.29
C MET A 294 14.77 -3.15 29.17
N PHE A 295 14.08 -2.02 29.35
CA PHE A 295 13.12 -1.48 28.38
C PHE A 295 13.79 -0.69 27.25
N SER A 296 14.99 -0.15 27.48
CA SER A 296 15.80 0.52 26.45
C SER A 296 16.60 -0.45 25.58
N ASN A 297 16.53 -1.77 25.82
CA ASN A 297 17.06 -2.73 24.87
C ASN A 297 16.34 -2.57 23.51
N PRO A 298 17.06 -2.39 22.38
CA PRO A 298 16.44 -2.18 21.07
C PRO A 298 15.44 -3.27 20.61
N THR A 299 15.46 -4.47 21.19
CA THR A 299 14.46 -5.50 20.89
C THR A 299 13.19 -5.41 21.73
N ALA A 300 13.20 -4.64 22.83
CA ALA A 300 12.10 -4.56 23.79
C ALA A 300 10.88 -3.78 23.27
N PRO A 301 11.03 -2.59 22.64
CA PRO A 301 9.88 -1.86 22.14
C PRO A 301 9.16 -2.61 21.01
N LEU A 302 7.86 -2.85 21.21
CA LEU A 302 6.98 -3.40 20.18
C LEU A 302 6.14 -2.28 19.58
N VAL A 303 6.65 -1.68 18.50
CA VAL A 303 5.94 -0.64 17.74
C VAL A 303 5.65 -1.14 16.34
N THR A 304 4.37 -1.13 15.95
CA THR A 304 3.91 -1.63 14.65
C THR A 304 3.11 -0.57 13.91
N LEU A 305 3.12 -0.65 12.58
CA LEU A 305 2.11 -0.02 11.76
C LEU A 305 0.95 -1.00 11.61
N ARG A 306 -0.21 -0.64 12.15
CA ARG A 306 -1.44 -1.40 12.05
C ARG A 306 -2.33 -0.82 10.98
N ARG A 307 -2.77 -1.66 10.04
CA ARG A 307 -3.82 -1.34 9.09
C ARG A 307 -5.18 -1.69 9.69
N CYS A 308 -6.16 -0.84 9.44
CA CYS A 308 -7.57 -1.13 9.65
C CYS A 308 -8.29 -1.05 8.29
N VAL A 309 -8.99 -2.11 7.92
CA VAL A 309 -9.95 -2.10 6.81
C VAL A 309 -11.34 -2.19 7.40
N ARG A 310 -12.11 -1.12 7.21
CA ARG A 310 -13.47 -0.97 7.73
C ARG A 310 -14.46 -0.93 6.57
N PHE A 311 -15.50 -1.74 6.63
CA PHE A 311 -16.54 -1.74 5.60
C PHE A 311 -17.92 -2.11 6.16
N GLN A 312 -19.00 -1.67 5.50
CA GLN A 312 -20.35 -2.16 5.83
C GLN A 312 -20.67 -3.38 4.99
N ASN A 313 -21.19 -4.42 5.64
CA ASN A 313 -21.72 -5.58 4.94
C ASN A 313 -23.25 -5.45 4.81
N PRO A 314 -23.80 -5.24 3.60
CA PRO A 314 -25.23 -5.09 3.40
C PRO A 314 -26.02 -6.34 3.81
N ALA A 315 -25.47 -7.55 3.66
CA ALA A 315 -26.12 -8.79 4.05
C ALA A 315 -26.35 -8.92 5.57
N THR A 316 -25.53 -8.29 6.40
CA THR A 316 -25.71 -8.26 7.86
C THR A 316 -26.31 -6.95 8.36
N SER A 317 -26.45 -5.93 7.50
CA SER A 317 -26.97 -4.63 7.91
C SER A 317 -28.44 -4.75 8.37
N SER A 318 -28.65 -4.64 9.69
CA SER A 318 -29.99 -4.66 10.25
C SER A 318 -30.72 -3.33 9.96
N LYS A 319 -32.06 -3.34 9.96
CA LYS A 319 -32.88 -2.12 9.80
C LYS A 319 -32.66 -1.06 10.89
N ARG A 320 -31.83 -1.33 11.91
CA ARG A 320 -31.54 -0.43 13.05
C ARG A 320 -30.13 0.19 13.04
N GLY A 321 -29.27 -0.16 12.09
CA GLY A 321 -27.94 0.42 12.00
C GLY A 321 -27.05 -0.31 11.00
N ALA A 322 -26.04 0.39 10.48
CA ALA A 322 -25.03 -0.22 9.63
C ALA A 322 -24.03 -1.00 10.49
N ASP A 323 -24.04 -2.33 10.36
CA ASP A 323 -23.05 -3.20 10.98
C ASP A 323 -21.71 -3.03 10.24
N TRP A 324 -20.84 -2.21 10.82
CA TRP A 324 -19.47 -2.04 10.36
C TRP A 324 -18.63 -3.26 10.75
N VAL A 325 -17.95 -3.83 9.77
CA VAL A 325 -16.95 -4.87 9.96
C VAL A 325 -15.58 -4.22 9.90
N GLU A 326 -14.76 -4.47 10.92
CA GLU A 326 -13.38 -4.01 10.99
C GLU A 326 -12.43 -5.20 10.98
N SER A 327 -11.35 -5.07 10.23
CA SER A 327 -10.26 -6.03 10.18
C SER A 327 -8.95 -5.30 10.44
N PHE A 328 -8.14 -5.84 11.35
CA PHE A 328 -6.88 -5.26 11.78
C PHE A 328 -5.72 -6.18 11.42
N GLU A 329 -4.63 -5.59 10.92
CA GLU A 329 -3.42 -6.33 10.59
C GLU A 329 -2.19 -5.48 10.89
N ASP A 330 -1.24 -6.03 11.65
CA ASP A 330 0.07 -5.40 11.85
C ASP A 330 0.95 -5.67 10.62
N VAL A 331 1.09 -4.66 9.76
CA VAL A 331 1.71 -4.78 8.43
C VAL A 331 3.21 -4.48 8.43
N CYS A 332 3.71 -3.77 9.43
CA CYS A 332 5.12 -3.41 9.58
C CYS A 332 5.51 -3.35 11.08
N ARG A 333 6.76 -3.64 11.41
CA ARG A 333 7.34 -3.48 12.75
C ARG A 333 8.51 -2.49 12.70
N ALA A 334 8.64 -1.64 13.72
CA ALA A 334 9.77 -0.75 13.89
C ALA A 334 11.05 -1.53 14.20
N VAL A 335 12.17 -1.06 13.66
CA VAL A 335 13.52 -1.44 14.08
C VAL A 335 14.05 -0.32 14.95
N TRP A 336 14.67 -0.64 16.09
CA TRP A 336 15.21 0.33 17.03
C TRP A 336 16.73 0.19 17.17
N TRP A 337 17.39 1.27 17.55
CA TRP A 337 18.80 1.32 17.93
C TRP A 337 19.05 2.44 18.95
N PRO A 338 20.16 2.39 19.70
CA PRO A 338 20.51 3.47 20.63
C PRO A 338 20.66 4.82 19.93
N SER A 339 20.18 5.89 20.55
CA SER A 339 20.35 7.24 19.99
C SER A 339 21.82 7.68 20.07
N ALA A 340 22.30 8.33 19.00
CA ALA A 340 23.67 8.82 18.91
C ALA A 340 23.90 10.09 19.76
N ASP A 341 22.81 10.82 20.04
CA ASP A 341 22.86 12.14 20.68
C ASP A 341 22.88 12.07 22.22
N GLY A 342 22.67 10.89 22.80
CA GLY A 342 22.46 10.73 24.24
C GLY A 342 23.69 10.21 24.98
N THR A 343 24.34 11.06 25.77
CA THR A 343 24.83 10.57 27.08
C THR A 343 23.61 10.15 27.87
N ASP A 344 23.47 8.84 28.13
CA ASP A 344 22.40 8.29 28.95
C ASP A 344 22.32 9.05 30.29
N ALA A 345 21.31 9.90 30.42
CA ALA A 345 21.04 10.56 31.69
C ALA A 345 20.66 9.48 32.72
N PRO A 346 20.96 9.66 34.02
CA PRO A 346 20.77 8.60 35.02
C PRO A 346 19.35 8.02 35.05
N TYR A 347 18.34 8.80 34.64
CA TYR A 347 16.92 8.44 34.69
C TYR A 347 16.22 8.47 33.32
N SER A 348 16.97 8.60 32.21
CA SER A 348 16.40 8.67 30.86
C SER A 348 17.23 7.87 29.85
N ARG A 349 16.55 7.24 28.90
CA ARG A 349 17.15 6.56 27.73
C ARG A 349 16.41 6.97 26.47
N SER A 350 17.14 7.08 25.37
CA SER A 350 16.57 7.39 24.06
C SER A 350 16.93 6.35 23.02
N LEU A 351 15.93 5.95 22.23
CA LEU A 351 16.07 5.06 21.09
C LEU A 351 15.63 5.76 19.82
N GLU A 352 16.41 5.58 18.76
CA GLU A 352 16.02 5.92 17.40
C GLU A 352 15.39 4.70 16.76
N GLY A 353 14.43 4.91 15.88
CA GLY A 353 13.75 3.81 15.20
C GLY A 353 13.17 4.17 13.84
N GLU A 354 12.90 3.13 13.07
CA GLU A 354 12.30 3.25 11.74
C GLU A 354 11.28 2.14 11.47
N ILE A 355 10.11 2.51 10.94
CA ILE A 355 9.15 1.56 10.37
C ILE A 355 9.30 1.58 8.86
N LYS A 356 9.79 0.48 8.28
CA LYS A 356 9.95 0.35 6.82
C LYS A 356 8.62 0.05 6.15
N LEU A 357 8.21 0.91 5.20
CA LEU A 357 6.95 0.78 4.46
C LEU A 357 7.16 0.01 3.16
N PRO A 358 6.45 -1.11 2.94
CA PRO A 358 6.51 -1.82 1.66
C PRO A 358 5.98 -0.98 0.50
N LYS A 359 6.50 -1.20 -0.71
CA LYS A 359 6.04 -0.50 -1.93
C LYS A 359 4.61 -0.88 -2.34
N TYR A 360 4.15 -2.06 -1.94
CA TYR A 360 2.82 -2.59 -2.23
C TYR A 360 1.76 -2.19 -1.19
N LEU A 361 2.14 -1.41 -0.18
CA LEU A 361 1.20 -0.98 0.85
C LEU A 361 0.06 -0.17 0.21
N ALA A 362 -1.18 -0.56 0.49
CA ALA A 362 -2.35 0.16 0.00
C ALA A 362 -2.39 1.58 0.58
N SER A 363 -2.79 2.55 -0.21
CA SER A 363 -2.94 3.92 0.27
C SER A 363 -4.13 4.09 1.22
N SER A 364 -4.00 5.04 2.16
CA SER A 364 -5.13 5.45 2.98
C SER A 364 -6.24 6.00 2.10
N SER A 365 -7.45 5.50 2.28
CA SER A 365 -8.61 5.89 1.46
C SER A 365 -9.91 5.70 2.22
N SER A 366 -10.92 6.48 1.84
CA SER A 366 -12.29 6.34 2.34
C SER A 366 -13.24 6.62 1.19
N ILE A 367 -14.24 5.74 1.02
CA ILE A 367 -15.29 5.89 0.01
C ILE A 367 -16.60 5.29 0.53
N GLY A 368 -17.56 6.15 0.85
CA GLY A 368 -18.86 5.75 1.38
C GLY A 368 -18.74 4.72 2.52
N ARG A 369 -19.02 3.46 2.20
CA ARG A 369 -19.08 2.33 3.15
C ARG A 369 -17.78 1.53 3.27
N PHE A 370 -16.64 2.07 2.83
CA PHE A 370 -15.35 1.40 2.88
C PHE A 370 -14.23 2.37 3.26
N THR A 371 -13.27 1.91 4.06
CA THR A 371 -12.10 2.69 4.50
C THR A 371 -10.90 1.79 4.70
N VAL A 372 -9.74 2.26 4.26
CA VAL A 372 -8.42 1.72 4.60
C VAL A 372 -7.69 2.81 5.36
N SER A 373 -7.37 2.56 6.63
CA SER A 373 -6.67 3.50 7.51
C SER A 373 -5.50 2.82 8.22
N TYR A 374 -4.60 3.63 8.78
CA TYR A 374 -3.40 3.14 9.44
C TYR A 374 -3.17 3.86 10.76
N THR A 375 -2.67 3.13 11.74
CA THR A 375 -2.23 3.65 13.03
C THR A 375 -0.86 3.10 13.39
N VAL A 376 0.00 3.93 13.97
CA VAL A 376 1.20 3.46 14.66
C VAL A 376 0.78 3.06 16.07
N VAL A 377 1.07 1.83 16.45
CA VAL A 377 0.64 1.22 17.71
C VAL A 377 1.87 0.87 18.53
N VAL A 378 1.94 1.40 19.75
CA VAL A 378 2.89 0.92 20.77
C VAL A 378 2.18 -0.13 21.60
N SER A 379 2.58 -1.38 21.42
CA SER A 379 2.08 -2.51 22.20
C SER A 379 2.92 -2.68 23.47
N PRO A 380 2.42 -3.42 24.47
CA PRO A 380 3.23 -3.80 25.63
C PRO A 380 4.59 -4.38 25.20
N PHE A 381 5.66 -3.96 25.89
CA PHE A 381 7.03 -4.29 25.47
C PHE A 381 7.32 -5.78 25.62
N GLU A 382 8.10 -6.32 24.69
CA GLU A 382 8.53 -7.72 24.64
C GLU A 382 9.95 -7.82 25.20
N THR A 383 10.09 -7.99 26.52
CA THR A 383 11.40 -8.15 27.14
C THR A 383 11.45 -9.33 28.08
N THR A 384 12.57 -10.05 28.08
CA THR A 384 12.73 -11.29 28.87
C THR A 384 12.59 -10.98 30.35
N GLY A 385 11.74 -11.75 31.04
CA GLY A 385 11.50 -11.58 32.46
C GLY A 385 10.46 -10.51 32.80
N PHE A 386 9.94 -9.75 31.84
CA PHE A 386 8.83 -8.82 32.07
C PHE A 386 7.49 -9.45 31.70
N THR A 387 6.47 -9.21 32.52
CA THR A 387 5.08 -9.56 32.23
C THR A 387 4.24 -8.28 32.30
N PRO A 388 3.64 -7.82 31.20
CA PRO A 388 2.87 -6.59 31.19
C PRO A 388 1.57 -6.75 31.99
N SER A 389 1.13 -5.67 32.64
CA SER A 389 -0.14 -5.65 33.39
C SER A 389 -1.37 -5.69 32.49
N SER A 390 -1.23 -5.34 31.21
CA SER A 390 -2.30 -5.29 30.22
C SER A 390 -1.79 -5.73 28.86
N SER A 391 -2.65 -6.34 28.05
CA SER A 391 -2.40 -6.65 26.64
C SER A 391 -2.85 -5.53 25.69
N GLN A 392 -3.48 -4.47 26.22
CA GLN A 392 -3.96 -3.34 25.41
C GLN A 392 -2.81 -2.48 24.90
N PRO A 393 -2.97 -1.81 23.74
CA PRO A 393 -2.04 -0.80 23.27
C PRO A 393 -1.75 0.28 24.32
N ILE A 394 -0.48 0.66 24.45
CA ILE A 394 -0.01 1.76 25.30
C ILE A 394 -0.26 3.10 24.63
N LEU A 395 0.03 3.20 23.33
CA LEU A 395 -0.17 4.39 22.50
C LEU A 395 -0.71 3.99 21.13
N VAL A 396 -1.55 4.86 20.55
CA VAL A 396 -2.09 4.70 19.20
C VAL A 396 -2.10 6.07 18.53
N GLU A 397 -1.36 6.22 17.43
CA GLU A 397 -1.29 7.48 16.67
C GLU A 397 -1.74 7.22 15.22
N PRO A 398 -2.83 7.86 14.73
CA PRO A 398 -3.25 7.75 13.34
C PRO A 398 -2.23 8.33 12.36
N VAL A 399 -2.02 7.63 11.25
CA VAL A 399 -1.13 8.08 10.17
C VAL A 399 -1.75 7.83 8.80
N THR A 400 -1.31 8.60 7.80
CA THR A 400 -1.73 8.45 6.42
C THR A 400 -0.65 7.77 5.59
N ILE A 401 -1.03 6.82 4.73
CA ILE A 401 -0.15 6.23 3.74
C ILE A 401 -0.47 6.80 2.36
N ALA A 402 0.50 7.49 1.78
CA ALA A 402 0.42 8.15 0.49
C ALA A 402 1.07 7.32 -0.62
N THR A 403 0.65 7.53 -1.87
CA THR A 403 1.21 6.82 -3.04
C THR A 403 2.37 7.55 -3.69
N THR A 404 2.46 8.86 -3.50
CA THR A 404 3.47 9.70 -4.14
C THR A 404 4.17 10.57 -3.10
N HIS A 405 5.43 10.91 -3.39
CA HIS A 405 6.24 11.74 -2.51
C HIS A 405 5.78 13.20 -2.50
N ALA A 406 6.12 13.90 -1.41
CA ALA A 406 5.99 15.34 -1.29
C ALA A 406 6.61 16.04 -2.51
N ARG A 407 5.94 17.10 -2.97
CA ARG A 407 6.40 17.91 -4.09
C ARG A 407 7.60 18.75 -3.62
N ASP A 408 8.61 18.90 -4.48
CA ASP A 408 9.78 19.76 -4.26
C ASP A 408 10.57 19.49 -2.97
N SER A 409 10.45 18.27 -2.41
CA SER A 409 11.15 17.80 -1.21
C SER A 409 12.15 16.69 -1.56
N PRO A 410 13.30 16.61 -0.86
CA PRO A 410 14.18 15.44 -0.95
C PRO A 410 13.44 14.14 -0.57
N ARG A 411 13.92 13.01 -1.09
CA ARG A 411 13.36 11.69 -0.79
C ARG A 411 13.69 11.31 0.66
N PRO A 412 12.73 10.74 1.42
CA PRO A 412 13.05 10.19 2.73
C PRO A 412 14.15 9.13 2.62
N GLN A 413 15.08 9.17 3.57
CA GLN A 413 16.19 8.24 3.68
C GLN A 413 15.97 7.28 4.84
N ALA A 414 16.54 6.07 4.72
CA ALA A 414 16.53 5.08 5.78
C ALA A 414 17.90 5.05 6.48
N TYR A 415 17.92 5.21 7.79
CA TYR A 415 19.09 5.23 8.65
C TYR A 415 19.23 3.95 9.47
N ALA A 416 18.21 3.09 9.52
CA ALA A 416 18.26 1.84 10.27
C ALA A 416 19.55 1.04 9.96
N PRO A 417 20.24 0.52 10.99
CA PRO A 417 21.45 -0.27 10.80
C PRO A 417 21.16 -1.54 9.99
N PRO A 418 22.15 -2.11 9.29
CA PRO A 418 21.98 -3.37 8.58
C PRO A 418 21.51 -4.45 9.54
N ALA A 419 20.41 -5.14 9.20
CA ALA A 419 19.95 -6.28 9.97
C ALA A 419 20.93 -7.45 9.77
N TYR A 420 21.84 -7.67 10.72
CA TYR A 420 22.67 -8.88 10.76
C TYR A 420 21.93 -10.09 11.35
N ALA A 421 20.68 -9.90 11.81
CA ALA A 421 19.83 -10.96 12.34
C ALA A 421 18.64 -11.20 11.40
N PRO A 422 18.27 -12.47 11.13
CA PRO A 422 17.06 -12.79 10.38
C PRO A 422 15.85 -12.31 11.17
N LEU A 423 15.13 -11.32 10.63
CA LEU A 423 13.76 -11.05 11.07
C LEU A 423 12.96 -12.35 10.95
N PRO A 424 12.08 -12.69 11.91
CA PRO A 424 11.10 -13.74 11.69
C PRO A 424 10.37 -13.39 10.40
N VAL A 425 10.60 -14.21 9.38
CA VAL A 425 10.01 -14.03 8.06
C VAL A 425 8.49 -14.01 8.26
N PRO A 426 7.78 -12.91 7.93
CA PRO A 426 6.35 -13.01 7.75
C PRO A 426 6.17 -14.07 6.65
N ARG A 427 5.49 -15.19 6.96
CA ARG A 427 5.33 -16.34 6.05
C ARG A 427 5.17 -15.86 4.62
N GLN A 428 6.25 -15.95 3.84
CA GLN A 428 6.21 -15.67 2.41
C GLN A 428 5.35 -16.76 1.79
N HIS A 429 4.18 -16.39 1.28
CA HIS A 429 3.47 -17.22 0.31
C HIS A 429 3.22 -16.39 -0.93
N HIS A 430 4.21 -16.51 -1.82
CA HIS A 430 4.21 -16.39 -3.28
C HIS A 430 3.01 -15.75 -3.98
N ASP A 431 3.40 -14.96 -4.97
CA ASP A 431 2.62 -14.45 -6.08
C ASP A 431 1.52 -15.39 -6.57
N PHE A 432 0.28 -14.92 -6.53
CA PHE A 432 -0.79 -15.39 -7.40
C PHE A 432 -1.61 -14.18 -7.86
N PHE A 433 -1.09 -13.46 -8.84
CA PHE A 433 -1.93 -12.76 -9.82
C PHE A 433 -2.13 -13.70 -11.00
N ALA A 434 -3.05 -14.63 -10.85
CA ALA A 434 -3.64 -15.36 -11.96
C ALA A 434 -5.15 -15.32 -11.74
N ALA A 435 -5.81 -14.31 -12.32
CA ALA A 435 -7.24 -14.36 -12.51
C ALA A 435 -7.52 -15.51 -13.48
N GLN A 436 -8.10 -16.60 -12.99
CA GLN A 436 -8.65 -17.65 -13.84
C GLN A 436 -9.85 -17.05 -14.60
N ALA A 437 -9.61 -16.66 -15.85
CA ALA A 437 -10.67 -16.51 -16.83
C ALA A 437 -11.07 -17.91 -17.32
N THR A 438 -12.01 -18.55 -16.63
CA THR A 438 -12.75 -19.68 -17.21
C THR A 438 -13.99 -19.16 -17.91
N PRO A 439 -14.18 -19.41 -19.22
CA PRO A 439 -15.45 -19.15 -19.87
C PRO A 439 -16.46 -20.20 -19.39
N ARG A 440 -17.52 -19.76 -18.71
CA ARG A 440 -18.73 -20.57 -18.55
C ARG A 440 -19.41 -20.68 -19.92
N GLN A 441 -19.16 -21.79 -20.62
CA GLN A 441 -20.10 -22.29 -21.63
C GLN A 441 -21.31 -22.83 -20.89
N GLY A 442 -22.42 -22.09 -20.90
CA GLY A 442 -23.74 -22.62 -20.65
C GLY A 442 -24.30 -23.18 -21.96
N ARG A 443 -24.81 -24.41 -21.91
CA ARG A 443 -25.77 -24.90 -22.89
C ARG A 443 -27.07 -24.10 -22.83
#